data_AF-A0A453E8K1-F1
#
_entry.id   AF-A0A453E8K1-F1
#
_cell.length_a   1.000
_cell.length_b   1.000
_cell.length_c   1.000
_cell.angle_alpha   90.00
_cell.angle_beta   90.00
_cell.angle_gamma   90.00
#
_symmetry.space_group_name_H-M   'P 1'
#
loop_
_entity.id
_entity.type
_entity.pdbx_description
1 polymer ?
#
loop_
_entity_poly.entity_id
_entity_poly.type
_entity_poly.pdbx_seq_one_letter_code
_entity_poly.pdbx_strand_id
1 'polypeptide(L)'
;MYRGQVAAVVVYGRSWLCIPLQIKKALRGLRVEVTHRGQMRRKYRIAGLTKDSARELRFQLSTGETKTVRDYFRETYKLQLRYDFLRCLQVGTEQKPNYLPIEVCNIVPGQRYQKKLDDGQVSKMMSIACQHPAGRETSIRKSVLENKYNSAKRANEFGIEVDSNPTSVQARVLPAPKLRYHGCASLYPENGAWNMRGKKVVNGAKVGIWACVNFCNELTEDQVRIFCGKLSEMSS
;
A
#
# COMPACT_ATOMS: atom_id res chain seq x y z
N MET A 1 35.99 -16.55 -25.25
CA MET A 1 35.69 -16.27 -23.82
C MET A 1 34.61 -15.22 -23.78
N TYR A 2 33.42 -15.56 -23.27
CA TYR A 2 32.48 -14.70 -22.52
C TYR A 2 31.22 -15.57 -22.29
N ARG A 3 31.25 -16.36 -21.21
CA ARG A 3 30.11 -17.13 -20.71
C ARG A 3 29.29 -16.19 -19.83
N GLY A 4 28.13 -15.75 -20.30
CA GLY A 4 27.14 -15.07 -19.47
C GLY A 4 26.31 -16.10 -18.70
N GLN A 5 26.55 -16.24 -17.39
CA GLN A 5 25.67 -16.98 -16.50
C GLN A 5 24.39 -16.17 -16.27
N VAL A 6 23.25 -16.70 -16.73
CA VAL A 6 21.92 -16.19 -16.36
C VAL A 6 21.53 -16.90 -15.06
N ALA A 7 21.58 -16.18 -13.94
CA ALA A 7 21.08 -16.67 -12.67
C ALA A 7 19.54 -16.61 -12.68
N ALA A 8 18.89 -17.74 -12.95
CA ALA A 8 17.46 -17.90 -12.75
C ALA A 8 17.20 -18.08 -11.24
N VAL A 9 16.73 -17.02 -10.56
CA VAL A 9 16.15 -17.14 -9.22
C VAL A 9 14.72 -17.62 -9.41
N VAL A 10 14.54 -18.94 -9.36
CA VAL A 10 13.22 -19.55 -9.30
C VAL A 10 12.65 -19.32 -7.90
N VAL A 11 11.71 -18.38 -7.78
CA VAL A 11 10.96 -18.19 -6.54
C VAL A 11 9.80 -19.19 -6.52
N TYR A 12 10.09 -20.41 -6.04
CA TYR A 12 9.02 -21.35 -5.72
C TYR A 12 8.27 -20.89 -4.47
N GLY A 13 6.93 -20.87 -4.61
CA GLY A 13 5.92 -21.27 -3.62
C GLY A 13 6.11 -20.82 -2.18
N ARG A 14 5.11 -20.10 -1.65
CA ARG A 14 4.98 -19.71 -0.23
C ARG A 14 5.14 -20.92 0.70
N SER A 15 6.37 -21.20 1.11
CA SER A 15 6.73 -22.22 2.08
C SER A 15 6.39 -21.76 3.49
N TRP A 16 5.95 -22.69 4.34
CA TRP A 16 5.65 -22.49 5.76
C TRP A 16 6.84 -21.88 6.56
N LEU A 17 8.06 -21.97 6.01
CA LEU A 17 9.28 -21.31 6.50
C LEU A 17 9.24 -19.77 6.41
N CYS A 18 8.35 -19.17 5.61
CA CYS A 18 8.30 -17.72 5.39
C CYS A 18 7.43 -16.95 6.40
N ILE A 19 6.58 -17.62 7.19
CA ILE A 19 5.64 -16.95 8.11
C ILE A 19 6.37 -16.07 9.14
N PRO A 20 7.47 -16.52 9.79
CA PRO A 20 8.22 -15.67 10.72
C PRO A 20 8.84 -14.44 10.04
N LEU A 21 9.26 -14.57 8.78
CA LEU A 21 9.85 -13.49 8.00
C LEU A 21 8.81 -12.43 7.61
N GLN A 22 7.60 -12.85 7.28
CA GLN A 22 6.50 -11.94 6.96
C GLN A 22 6.06 -11.13 8.18
N ILE A 23 5.91 -11.77 9.34
CA ILE A 23 5.53 -11.08 10.59
C ILE A 23 6.62 -10.10 11.01
N LYS A 24 7.89 -10.50 10.97
CA LYS A 24 9.03 -9.62 11.27
C LYS A 24 9.02 -8.39 10.35
N LYS A 25 8.82 -8.59 9.04
CA LYS A 25 8.71 -7.50 8.07
C LYS A 25 7.50 -6.61 8.37
N ALA A 26 6.34 -7.17 8.72
CA ALA A 26 5.11 -6.42 8.99
C ALA A 26 5.22 -5.52 10.23
N LEU A 27 5.79 -6.05 11.32
CA LEU A 27 5.87 -5.37 12.61
C LEU A 27 7.01 -4.35 12.71
N ARG A 28 8.11 -4.55 11.98
CA ARG A 28 9.26 -3.64 12.01
C ARG A 28 8.83 -2.20 11.68
N GLY A 29 9.21 -1.27 12.55
CA GLY A 29 8.94 0.16 12.44
C GLY A 29 7.63 0.63 13.06
N LEU A 30 6.70 -0.27 13.42
CA LEU A 30 5.47 0.10 14.12
C LEU A 30 5.77 0.56 15.55
N ARG A 31 4.98 1.50 16.06
CA ARG A 31 4.99 1.89 17.47
C ARG A 31 3.97 1.07 18.25
N VAL A 32 4.39 0.57 19.40
CA VAL A 32 3.54 -0.14 20.36
C VAL A 32 3.59 0.55 21.71
N GLU A 33 2.51 0.45 22.46
CA GLU A 33 2.44 0.86 23.86
C GLU A 33 2.33 -0.37 24.77
N VAL A 34 3.02 -0.33 25.91
CA VAL A 34 3.00 -1.45 26.86
C VAL A 34 1.82 -1.36 27.83
N THR A 35 1.27 -2.51 28.20
CA THR A 35 0.10 -2.61 29.10
C THR A 35 0.43 -3.17 30.49
N HIS A 36 1.59 -3.81 30.65
CA HIS A 36 1.98 -4.49 31.90
C HIS A 36 2.39 -3.55 33.06
N ARG A 37 2.42 -2.22 32.85
CA ARG A 37 2.85 -1.23 33.85
C ARG A 37 1.69 -0.37 34.39
N GLY A 38 0.47 -0.91 34.36
CA GLY A 38 -0.73 -0.21 34.80
C GLY A 38 -0.93 1.10 34.03
N GLN A 39 -0.95 2.24 34.75
CA GLN A 39 -1.19 3.56 34.18
C GLN A 39 -0.03 4.06 33.28
N MET A 40 1.18 3.53 33.45
CA MET A 40 2.34 3.99 32.67
C MET A 40 2.43 3.30 31.30
N ARG A 41 1.72 3.83 30.31
CA ARG A 41 1.65 3.27 28.95
C ARG A 41 2.79 3.78 28.06
N ARG A 42 4.02 3.34 28.35
CA ARG A 42 5.22 3.76 27.60
C ARG A 42 5.17 3.25 26.16
N LYS A 43 5.56 4.10 25.21
CA LYS A 43 5.57 3.81 23.78
C LYS A 43 6.97 3.43 23.30
N TYR A 44 7.05 2.45 22.42
CA TYR A 44 8.29 1.94 21.84
C TYR A 44 8.13 1.74 20.34
N ARG A 45 9.22 1.92 19.59
CA ARG A 45 9.29 1.54 18.17
C ARG A 45 9.89 0.13 18.06
N ILE A 46 9.23 -0.75 17.32
CA ILE A 46 9.68 -2.12 17.09
C ILE A 46 10.91 -2.11 16.16
N ALA A 47 12.03 -2.60 16.67
CA ALA A 47 13.25 -2.82 15.89
C ALA A 47 13.19 -4.16 15.15
N GLY A 48 12.60 -5.18 15.79
CA GLY A 48 12.47 -6.51 15.20
C GLY A 48 11.71 -7.49 16.08
N LEU A 49 11.82 -8.77 15.72
CA LEU A 49 11.27 -9.91 16.44
C LEU A 49 12.44 -10.81 16.86
N THR A 50 12.39 -11.36 18.07
CA THR A 50 13.43 -12.25 18.60
C THR A 50 13.46 -13.59 17.87
N LYS A 51 14.58 -14.32 17.96
CA LYS A 51 14.67 -15.69 17.43
C LYS A 51 13.91 -16.67 18.33
N ASP A 52 14.12 -16.53 19.62
CA ASP A 52 13.61 -17.44 20.66
C ASP A 52 12.29 -16.96 21.26
N SER A 53 11.57 -17.89 21.89
CA SER A 53 10.31 -17.67 22.58
C SER A 53 10.50 -16.90 23.90
N ALA A 54 9.45 -16.32 24.47
CA ALA A 54 9.53 -15.67 25.79
C ALA A 54 9.95 -16.64 26.92
N ARG A 55 9.64 -17.93 26.76
CA ARG A 55 10.03 -19.02 27.66
C ARG A 55 11.54 -19.29 27.67
N GLU A 56 12.20 -19.17 26.51
CA GLU A 56 13.61 -19.53 26.34
C GLU A 56 14.54 -18.31 26.30
N LEU A 57 14.02 -17.17 25.85
CA LEU A 57 14.81 -15.95 25.65
C LEU A 57 15.33 -15.41 26.98
N ARG A 58 16.65 -15.43 27.13
CA ARG A 58 17.37 -14.92 28.30
C ARG A 58 17.91 -13.52 28.06
N PHE A 59 17.93 -12.70 29.10
CA PHE A 59 18.58 -11.39 29.09
C PHE A 59 19.21 -11.11 30.45
N GLN A 60 20.25 -10.28 30.45
CA GLN A 60 20.92 -9.84 31.67
C GLN A 60 20.22 -8.60 32.24
N LEU A 61 19.91 -8.66 33.52
CA LEU A 61 19.43 -7.53 34.30
C LEU A 61 20.58 -6.59 34.64
N SER A 62 20.27 -5.35 35.04
CA SER A 62 21.28 -4.39 35.51
C SER A 62 22.01 -4.87 36.78
N THR A 63 21.44 -5.84 37.50
CA THR A 63 22.03 -6.49 38.66
C THR A 63 23.06 -7.58 38.30
N GLY A 64 23.24 -7.89 37.00
CA GLY A 64 24.10 -8.97 36.50
C GLY A 64 23.41 -10.34 36.45
N GLU A 65 22.22 -10.48 37.04
CA GLU A 65 21.45 -11.72 37.02
C GLU A 65 20.85 -11.97 35.63
N THR A 66 20.93 -13.22 35.15
CA THR A 66 20.32 -13.64 33.88
C THR A 66 18.98 -14.31 34.13
N LYS A 67 17.90 -13.78 33.55
CA LYS A 67 16.55 -14.36 33.63
C LYS A 67 15.94 -14.56 32.25
N THR A 68 14.98 -15.48 32.16
CA THR A 68 14.12 -15.56 30.98
C THR A 68 13.12 -14.41 31.00
N VAL A 69 12.63 -14.00 29.82
CA VAL A 69 11.57 -12.98 29.73
C VAL A 69 10.32 -13.42 30.49
N ARG A 70 9.90 -14.68 30.35
CA ARG A 70 8.76 -15.23 31.09
C ARG A 70 8.93 -15.11 32.60
N ASP A 71 10.06 -15.54 33.15
CA ASP A 71 10.28 -15.56 34.60
C ASP A 71 10.39 -14.12 35.15
N TYR A 72 11.04 -13.22 34.42
CA TYR A 72 11.08 -11.80 34.78
C TYR A 72 9.69 -11.17 34.86
N PHE A 73 8.80 -11.45 33.90
CA PHE A 73 7.43 -10.92 33.91
C PHE A 73 6.58 -11.50 35.05
N ARG A 74 6.75 -12.80 35.35
CA ARG A 74 6.10 -13.47 36.48
C ARG A 74 6.55 -12.89 37.83
N GLU A 75 7.84 -12.64 37.99
CA GLU A 75 8.39 -12.21 39.28
C GLU A 75 8.20 -10.71 39.53
N THR A 76 8.47 -9.88 38.52
CA THR A 76 8.48 -8.41 38.61
C THR A 76 7.09 -7.81 38.51
N TYR A 77 6.28 -8.28 37.57
CA TYR A 77 4.95 -7.73 37.29
C TYR A 77 3.81 -8.63 37.77
N LYS A 78 4.13 -9.76 38.42
CA LYS A 78 3.14 -10.78 38.83
C LYS A 78 2.23 -11.22 37.67
N LEU A 79 2.76 -11.21 36.45
CA LEU A 79 2.03 -11.51 35.23
C LEU A 79 2.47 -12.86 34.67
N GLN A 80 1.57 -13.84 34.67
CA GLN A 80 1.78 -15.10 33.96
C GLN A 80 1.42 -14.93 32.48
N LEU A 81 2.43 -15.03 31.61
CA LEU A 81 2.22 -14.99 30.17
C LEU A 81 1.47 -16.25 29.71
N ARG A 82 0.35 -16.08 29.01
CA ARG A 82 -0.43 -17.20 28.45
C ARG A 82 0.24 -17.79 27.21
N TYR A 83 0.94 -16.94 26.46
CA TYR A 83 1.56 -17.30 25.19
C TYR A 83 3.10 -17.23 25.27
N ASP A 84 3.68 -17.85 26.29
CA ASP A 84 5.13 -17.82 26.54
C ASP A 84 5.97 -18.52 25.45
N PHE A 85 5.33 -19.38 24.63
CA PHE A 85 5.92 -20.01 23.44
C PHE A 85 6.07 -19.04 22.24
N LEU A 86 5.45 -17.85 22.27
CA LEU A 86 5.61 -16.85 21.21
C LEU A 86 6.91 -16.07 21.36
N ARG A 87 7.42 -15.57 20.22
CA ARG A 87 8.57 -14.66 20.18
C ARG A 87 8.25 -13.31 20.80
N CYS A 88 9.28 -12.61 21.25
CA CYS A 88 9.18 -11.26 21.80
C CYS A 88 9.46 -10.19 20.74
N LEU A 89 8.88 -9.01 20.93
CA LEU A 89 9.27 -7.79 20.21
C LEU A 89 10.60 -7.30 20.77
N GLN A 90 11.57 -7.05 19.89
CA GLN A 90 12.79 -6.33 20.24
C GLN A 90 12.55 -4.83 20.02
N VAL A 91 12.74 -4.05 21.08
CA VAL A 91 12.68 -2.59 21.05
C VAL A 91 13.97 -1.99 21.61
N GLY A 92 14.26 -0.73 21.29
CA GLY A 92 15.54 -0.11 21.64
C GLY A 92 16.62 -0.34 20.58
N THR A 93 17.88 -0.12 20.95
CA THR A 93 19.04 -0.29 20.06
C THR A 93 19.56 -1.73 20.11
N GLU A 94 20.41 -2.11 19.16
CA GLU A 94 21.04 -3.44 19.16
C GLU A 94 22.01 -3.62 20.33
N GLN A 95 22.66 -2.54 20.79
CA GLN A 95 23.58 -2.55 21.94
C GLN A 95 22.84 -2.68 23.29
N LYS A 96 21.61 -2.17 23.36
CA LYS A 96 20.78 -2.23 24.59
C LYS A 96 19.35 -2.64 24.23
N PRO A 97 19.15 -3.91 23.85
CA PRO A 97 17.85 -4.41 23.47
C PRO A 97 16.95 -4.53 24.69
N ASN A 98 15.67 -4.20 24.51
CA ASN A 98 14.61 -4.54 25.45
C ASN A 98 13.66 -5.52 24.76
N TYR A 99 13.25 -6.56 25.48
CA TYR A 99 12.38 -7.60 24.97
C TYR A 99 10.99 -7.49 25.59
N LEU A 100 9.97 -7.38 24.74
CA LEU A 100 8.58 -7.24 25.15
C LEU A 100 7.76 -8.42 24.61
N PRO A 101 7.12 -9.22 25.46
CA PRO A 101 6.14 -10.20 25.02
C PRO A 101 5.03 -9.52 24.19
N ILE A 102 4.56 -10.20 23.14
CA ILE A 102 3.50 -9.65 22.26
C ILE A 102 2.20 -9.42 23.05
N GLU A 103 1.91 -10.26 24.05
CA GLU A 103 0.72 -10.17 24.91
C GLU A 103 0.60 -8.84 25.68
N VAL A 104 1.73 -8.16 25.92
CA VAL A 104 1.75 -6.91 26.70
C VAL A 104 1.91 -5.65 25.84
N CYS A 105 1.67 -5.76 24.52
CA CYS A 105 1.90 -4.69 23.55
C CYS A 105 0.66 -4.40 22.70
N ASN A 106 0.20 -3.15 22.71
CA ASN A 106 -0.86 -2.68 21.81
C ASN A 106 -0.27 -1.78 20.73
N ILE A 107 -0.72 -1.91 19.47
CA ILE A 107 -0.31 -1.00 18.40
C ILE A 107 -0.88 0.39 18.69
N VAL A 108 -0.02 1.40 18.69
CA VAL A 108 -0.45 2.79 18.92
C VAL A 108 -1.39 3.23 17.78
N PRO A 109 -2.57 3.83 18.07
CA PRO A 109 -3.51 4.26 17.04
C PRO A 109 -2.96 5.44 16.21
N GLY A 110 -3.58 5.68 15.04
CA GLY A 110 -3.25 6.83 14.18
C GLY A 110 -1.91 6.72 13.44
N GLN A 111 -1.36 5.51 13.29
CA GLN A 111 -0.13 5.28 12.53
C GLN A 111 -0.45 5.06 11.05
N ARG A 112 0.11 5.90 10.18
CA ARG A 112 0.00 5.74 8.72
C ARG A 112 0.70 4.44 8.29
N TYR A 113 -0.01 3.60 7.53
CA TYR A 113 0.57 2.44 6.87
C TYR A 113 1.41 2.89 5.67
N GLN A 114 2.70 2.53 5.63
CA GLN A 114 3.65 2.96 4.60
C GLN A 114 4.04 1.88 3.60
N LYS A 115 3.62 0.63 3.82
CA LYS A 115 3.98 -0.50 2.96
C LYS A 115 2.99 -0.62 1.81
N LYS A 116 3.40 -1.30 0.74
CA LYS A 116 2.51 -1.60 -0.39
C LYS A 116 1.34 -2.46 0.11
N LEU A 117 0.13 -2.05 -0.24
CA LEU A 117 -1.09 -2.82 -0.01
C LEU A 117 -1.18 -3.95 -1.04
N ASP A 118 -1.80 -5.05 -0.64
CA ASP A 118 -2.17 -6.13 -1.55
C ASP A 118 -3.25 -5.66 -2.54
N ASP A 119 -3.34 -6.28 -3.73
CA ASP A 119 -4.26 -5.83 -4.78
C ASP A 119 -5.72 -5.86 -4.31
N GLY A 120 -6.10 -6.84 -3.47
CA GLY A 120 -7.43 -6.87 -2.86
C GLY A 120 -7.68 -5.73 -1.86
N GLN A 121 -6.64 -5.29 -1.15
CA GLN A 121 -6.69 -4.13 -0.25
C GLN A 121 -6.74 -2.82 -1.03
N VAL A 122 -5.99 -2.71 -2.14
CA VAL A 122 -6.03 -1.57 -3.06
C VAL A 122 -7.42 -1.43 -3.66
N SER A 123 -8.01 -2.52 -4.14
CA SER A 123 -9.37 -2.52 -4.71
C SER A 123 -10.42 -2.01 -3.71
N LYS A 124 -10.38 -2.48 -2.46
CA LYS A 124 -11.24 -1.98 -1.38
C LYS A 124 -10.98 -0.52 -1.03
N MET A 125 -9.73 -0.07 -1.06
CA MET A 125 -9.40 1.33 -0.85
C MET A 125 -9.94 2.20 -1.99
N MET A 126 -9.84 1.73 -3.23
CA MET A 126 -10.37 2.41 -4.42
C MET A 126 -11.90 2.51 -4.38
N SER A 127 -12.61 1.45 -3.98
CA SER A 127 -14.08 1.50 -3.90
C SER A 127 -14.58 2.54 -2.90
N ILE A 128 -13.79 2.84 -1.86
CA ILE A 128 -14.10 3.89 -0.88
C ILE A 128 -13.65 5.27 -1.40
N ALA A 129 -12.48 5.35 -2.01
CA ALA A 129 -11.86 6.62 -2.42
C ALA A 129 -12.46 7.21 -3.70
N CYS A 130 -12.87 6.37 -4.66
CA CYS A 130 -13.41 6.75 -5.95
C CYS A 130 -14.91 7.04 -5.83
N GLN A 131 -15.25 8.29 -5.58
CA GLN A 131 -16.63 8.77 -5.49
C GLN A 131 -16.99 9.58 -6.74
N HIS A 132 -18.23 9.43 -7.20
CA HIS A 132 -18.78 10.28 -8.26
C HIS A 132 -18.77 11.76 -7.81
N PRO A 133 -18.57 12.74 -8.72
CA PRO A 133 -18.45 14.16 -8.37
C PRO A 133 -19.52 14.68 -7.39
N ALA A 134 -20.81 14.39 -7.63
CA ALA A 134 -21.90 14.79 -6.74
C ALA A 134 -21.79 14.22 -5.31
N GLY A 135 -21.36 12.95 -5.19
CA GLY A 135 -21.12 12.31 -3.90
C GLY A 135 -19.90 12.90 -3.18
N ARG A 136 -18.84 13.20 -3.93
CA ARG A 136 -17.66 13.88 -3.41
C ARG A 136 -17.99 15.27 -2.90
N GLU A 137 -18.76 16.06 -3.64
CA GLU A 137 -19.17 17.41 -3.23
C GLU A 137 -19.98 17.37 -1.92
N THR A 138 -20.97 16.46 -1.83
CA THR A 138 -21.76 16.25 -0.61
C THR A 138 -20.86 15.90 0.58
N SER A 139 -19.89 15.02 0.39
CA SER A 139 -18.92 14.62 1.43
C SER A 139 -18.05 15.79 1.91
N ILE A 140 -17.59 16.63 0.98
CA ILE A 140 -16.81 17.84 1.29
C ILE A 140 -17.66 18.82 2.09
N ARG A 141 -18.87 19.14 1.63
CA ARG A 141 -19.79 20.05 2.34
C ARG A 141 -20.08 19.56 3.76
N LYS A 142 -20.36 18.27 3.92
CA LYS A 142 -20.56 17.63 5.23
C LYS A 142 -19.32 17.79 6.13
N SER A 143 -18.14 17.52 5.61
CA SER A 143 -16.87 17.64 6.36
C SER A 143 -16.63 19.07 6.84
N VAL A 144 -16.93 20.08 6.00
CA VAL A 144 -16.80 21.50 6.37
C VAL A 144 -17.75 21.86 7.51
N LEU A 145 -19.01 21.40 7.45
CA LEU A 145 -20.00 21.63 8.51
C LEU A 145 -19.61 20.94 9.83
N GLU A 146 -19.13 19.70 9.77
CA GLU A 146 -18.70 18.93 10.95
C GLU A 146 -17.47 19.54 11.63
N ASN A 147 -16.54 20.11 10.85
CA ASN A 147 -15.33 20.72 11.39
C ASN A 147 -15.57 22.05 12.11
N LYS A 148 -16.71 22.72 11.89
CA LYS A 148 -17.11 23.97 12.57
C LYS A 148 -15.98 25.00 12.65
N TYR A 149 -15.32 25.29 11.52
CA TYR A 149 -14.12 26.13 11.49
C TYR A 149 -14.31 27.51 12.15
N ASN A 150 -15.47 28.15 11.96
CA ASN A 150 -15.79 29.46 12.54
C ASN A 150 -16.08 29.42 14.05
N SER A 151 -16.20 28.22 14.64
CA SER A 151 -16.31 28.04 16.09
C SER A 151 -14.96 27.75 16.74
N ALA A 152 -13.89 27.60 15.96
CA ALA A 152 -12.57 27.29 16.49
C ALA A 152 -11.97 28.54 17.16
N LYS A 153 -11.60 28.41 18.45
CA LYS A 153 -11.01 29.49 19.24
C LYS A 153 -9.89 30.24 18.50
N ARG A 154 -8.97 29.49 17.88
CA ARG A 154 -7.86 30.05 17.12
C ARG A 154 -8.31 30.81 15.87
N ALA A 155 -9.31 30.33 15.13
CA ALA A 155 -9.80 31.05 13.95
C ALA A 155 -10.31 32.44 14.34
N ASN A 156 -11.06 32.51 15.45
CA ASN A 156 -11.59 33.77 15.99
C ASN A 156 -10.47 34.69 16.51
N GLU A 157 -9.45 34.16 17.18
CA GLU A 157 -8.28 34.93 17.64
C GLU A 157 -7.55 35.64 16.48
N PHE A 158 -7.53 35.02 15.30
CA PHE A 158 -6.90 35.58 14.10
C PHE A 158 -7.88 36.32 13.16
N GLY A 159 -9.16 36.43 13.52
CA GLY A 159 -10.19 37.05 12.68
C GLY A 159 -10.43 36.32 11.34
N ILE A 160 -10.23 35.01 11.32
CA ILE A 160 -10.41 34.17 10.12
C ILE A 160 -11.84 33.63 10.10
N GLU A 161 -12.53 33.88 8.98
CA GLU A 161 -13.85 33.32 8.68
C GLU A 161 -13.78 32.41 7.45
N VAL A 162 -14.51 31.30 7.50
CA VAL A 162 -14.59 30.29 6.45
C VAL A 162 -16.03 30.18 5.97
N ASP A 163 -16.26 30.44 4.68
CA ASP A 163 -17.55 30.14 4.04
C ASP A 163 -17.74 28.62 3.93
N SER A 164 -18.91 28.15 4.34
CA SER A 164 -19.27 26.73 4.24
C SER A 164 -19.64 26.29 2.82
N ASN A 165 -19.89 27.23 1.92
CA ASN A 165 -20.31 26.95 0.55
C ASN A 165 -19.11 26.88 -0.41
N PRO A 166 -19.13 25.99 -1.41
CA PRO A 166 -18.14 26.02 -2.48
C PRO A 166 -18.17 27.35 -3.25
N THR A 167 -16.99 27.88 -3.55
CA THR A 167 -16.87 29.08 -4.39
C THR A 167 -17.33 28.80 -5.82
N SER A 168 -18.25 29.64 -6.31
CA SER A 168 -18.71 29.57 -7.69
C SER A 168 -17.74 30.27 -8.64
N VAL A 169 -17.38 29.60 -9.72
CA VAL A 169 -16.44 30.11 -10.74
C VAL A 169 -17.09 30.02 -12.11
N GLN A 170 -17.00 31.10 -12.89
CA GLN A 170 -17.45 31.07 -14.28
C GLN A 170 -16.47 30.25 -15.12
N ALA A 171 -16.97 29.23 -15.79
CA ALA A 171 -16.21 28.36 -16.68
C ALA A 171 -16.83 28.32 -18.07
N ARG A 172 -16.04 27.91 -19.07
CA ARG A 172 -16.50 27.71 -20.45
C ARG A 172 -16.03 26.36 -20.97
N VAL A 173 -16.90 25.68 -21.71
CA VAL A 173 -16.56 24.45 -22.43
C VAL A 173 -16.03 24.85 -23.80
N LEU A 174 -14.77 24.52 -24.08
CA LEU A 174 -14.19 24.81 -25.39
C LEU A 174 -14.81 23.88 -26.45
N PRO A 175 -15.10 24.38 -27.67
CA PRO A 175 -15.55 23.52 -28.75
C PRO A 175 -14.47 22.51 -29.09
N ALA A 176 -14.88 21.27 -29.37
CA ALA A 176 -13.95 20.21 -29.73
C ALA A 176 -13.22 20.56 -31.04
N PRO A 177 -11.90 20.31 -31.14
CA PRO A 177 -11.17 20.56 -32.36
C PRO A 177 -11.57 19.55 -33.45
N LYS A 178 -11.56 20.00 -34.70
CA LYS A 178 -11.81 19.14 -35.86
C LYS A 178 -10.62 18.21 -36.08
N LEU A 179 -10.84 16.90 -36.03
CA LEU A 179 -9.82 15.89 -36.32
C LEU A 179 -9.88 15.46 -37.79
N ARG A 180 -8.71 15.34 -38.44
CA ARG A 180 -8.57 14.88 -39.81
C ARG A 180 -7.81 13.56 -39.87
N TYR A 181 -8.36 12.60 -40.61
CA TYR A 181 -7.74 11.31 -40.92
C TYR A 181 -7.21 11.28 -42.36
N HIS A 182 -6.39 10.28 -42.68
CA HIS A 182 -5.88 10.12 -44.04
C HIS A 182 -7.01 9.92 -45.04
N GLY A 183 -7.09 10.79 -46.06
CA GLY A 183 -8.03 10.67 -47.17
C GLY A 183 -9.52 10.66 -46.79
N CYS A 184 -9.89 10.95 -45.54
CA CYS A 184 -11.24 10.75 -45.02
C CYS A 184 -11.84 12.06 -44.48
N ALA A 185 -13.19 12.09 -44.44
CA ALA A 185 -13.94 13.15 -43.81
C ALA A 185 -13.50 13.36 -42.36
N SER A 186 -13.39 14.63 -41.99
CA SER A 186 -13.03 15.04 -40.63
C SER A 186 -14.15 14.72 -39.65
N LEU A 187 -13.81 14.52 -38.38
CA LEU A 187 -14.76 14.32 -37.29
C LEU A 187 -14.54 15.31 -36.16
N TYR A 188 -15.55 15.48 -35.32
CA TYR A 188 -15.43 16.21 -34.05
C TYR A 188 -15.47 15.18 -32.91
N PRO A 189 -14.51 15.23 -31.97
CA PRO A 189 -14.58 14.44 -30.75
C PRO A 189 -15.85 14.75 -29.95
N GLU A 190 -16.42 13.73 -29.34
CA GLU A 190 -17.57 13.85 -28.44
C GLU A 190 -17.11 13.51 -27.02
N ASN A 191 -17.47 14.36 -26.05
CA ASN A 191 -17.10 14.17 -24.63
C ASN A 191 -15.59 13.89 -24.40
N GLY A 192 -14.72 14.53 -25.19
CA GLY A 192 -13.27 14.37 -25.10
C GLY A 192 -12.73 13.05 -25.67
N ALA A 193 -13.55 12.27 -26.39
CA ALA A 193 -13.18 10.99 -26.95
C ALA A 193 -13.43 10.93 -28.47
N TRP A 194 -12.66 10.09 -29.15
CA TRP A 194 -12.84 9.75 -30.57
C TRP A 194 -12.32 8.33 -30.82
N ASN A 195 -12.70 7.71 -31.95
CA ASN A 195 -12.20 6.39 -32.35
C ASN A 195 -11.72 6.38 -33.81
N MET A 196 -10.93 5.37 -34.17
CA MET A 196 -10.37 5.19 -35.53
C MET A 196 -11.11 4.13 -36.36
N ARG A 197 -12.34 3.74 -35.98
CA ARG A 197 -13.05 2.66 -36.67
C ARG A 197 -13.34 3.06 -38.12
N GLY A 198 -12.84 2.28 -39.07
CA GLY A 198 -12.96 2.59 -40.50
C GLY A 198 -12.19 3.84 -40.94
N LYS A 199 -11.17 4.27 -40.19
CA LYS A 199 -10.33 5.43 -40.48
C LYS A 199 -8.86 5.02 -40.58
N LYS A 200 -8.09 5.72 -41.41
CA LYS A 200 -6.64 5.51 -41.60
C LYS A 200 -5.83 6.64 -40.94
N VAL A 201 -4.69 6.27 -40.33
CA VAL A 201 -3.74 7.24 -39.76
C VAL A 201 -3.16 8.14 -40.85
N VAL A 202 -2.97 9.43 -40.56
CA VAL A 202 -2.52 10.44 -41.55
C VAL A 202 -1.24 10.02 -42.26
N ASN A 203 -0.24 9.59 -41.49
CA ASN A 203 1.04 9.08 -41.98
C ASN A 203 1.24 7.65 -41.46
N GLY A 204 0.80 6.66 -42.25
CA GLY A 204 1.03 5.25 -41.94
C GLY A 204 2.43 4.78 -42.38
N ALA A 205 3.08 3.96 -41.57
CA ALA A 205 4.31 3.27 -41.94
C ALA A 205 3.99 1.90 -42.54
N LYS A 206 4.78 1.46 -43.51
CA LYS A 206 4.72 0.08 -44.04
C LYS A 206 5.64 -0.80 -43.22
N VAL A 207 5.10 -1.84 -42.61
CA VAL A 207 5.88 -2.85 -41.88
C VAL A 207 6.11 -4.04 -42.81
N GLY A 208 7.37 -4.23 -43.25
CA GLY A 208 7.73 -5.32 -44.15
C GLY A 208 8.00 -6.63 -43.43
N ILE A 209 8.79 -6.59 -42.35
CA ILE A 209 9.21 -7.79 -41.60
C ILE A 209 8.97 -7.54 -40.11
N TRP A 210 8.34 -8.51 -39.45
CA TRP A 210 8.12 -8.51 -38.02
C TRP A 210 8.12 -9.95 -37.49
N ALA A 211 8.32 -10.12 -36.19
CA ALA A 211 8.29 -11.42 -35.53
C ALA A 211 7.44 -11.35 -34.25
N CYS A 212 6.78 -12.45 -33.91
CA CYS A 212 6.07 -12.62 -32.64
C CYS A 212 6.82 -13.61 -31.77
N VAL A 213 7.09 -13.24 -30.51
CA VAL A 213 7.72 -14.12 -29.52
C VAL A 213 6.78 -14.23 -28.32
N ASN A 214 6.26 -15.43 -28.07
CA ASN A 214 5.35 -15.70 -26.97
C ASN A 214 6.08 -16.40 -25.81
N PHE A 215 6.06 -15.80 -24.63
CA PHE A 215 6.60 -16.38 -23.39
C PHE A 215 5.53 -17.00 -22.48
N CYS A 216 4.26 -16.95 -22.90
CA CYS A 216 3.15 -17.53 -22.15
C CYS A 216 2.99 -19.01 -22.51
N ASN A 217 3.19 -19.89 -21.53
CA ASN A 217 3.05 -21.34 -21.70
C ASN A 217 1.59 -21.80 -21.84
N GLU A 218 0.63 -20.93 -21.47
CA GLU A 218 -0.80 -21.25 -21.46
C GLU A 218 -1.48 -20.98 -22.81
N LEU A 219 -0.84 -20.21 -23.69
CA LEU A 219 -1.38 -19.88 -25.01
C LEU A 219 -0.93 -20.91 -26.04
N THR A 220 -1.88 -21.46 -26.79
CA THR A 220 -1.58 -22.38 -27.90
C THR A 220 -1.04 -21.63 -29.12
N GLU A 221 -0.30 -22.33 -29.97
CA GLU A 221 0.22 -21.77 -31.22
C GLU A 221 -0.90 -21.23 -32.11
N ASP A 222 -2.04 -21.92 -32.18
CA ASP A 222 -3.21 -21.49 -32.95
C ASP A 222 -3.77 -20.14 -32.46
N GLN A 223 -3.84 -19.93 -31.14
CA GLN A 223 -4.30 -18.66 -30.58
C GLN A 223 -3.35 -17.51 -30.94
N VAL A 224 -2.04 -17.76 -30.89
CA VAL A 224 -1.01 -16.78 -31.30
C VAL A 224 -1.15 -16.49 -32.79
N ARG A 225 -1.36 -17.51 -33.63
CA ARG A 225 -1.54 -17.36 -35.08
C ARG A 225 -2.81 -16.56 -35.42
N ILE A 226 -3.92 -16.82 -34.74
CA ILE A 226 -5.17 -16.05 -34.90
C ILE A 226 -4.95 -14.59 -34.50
N PHE A 227 -4.25 -14.33 -33.40
CA PHE A 227 -3.92 -12.97 -32.98
C PHE A 227 -3.07 -12.25 -34.04
N CYS A 228 -2.01 -12.89 -34.54
CA CYS A 228 -1.16 -12.35 -35.60
C CYS A 228 -1.95 -12.06 -36.89
N GLY A 229 -2.85 -12.96 -37.28
CA GLY A 229 -3.76 -12.76 -38.41
C GLY A 229 -4.64 -11.53 -38.22
N LYS A 230 -5.36 -11.44 -37.10
CA LYS A 230 -6.22 -10.28 -36.78
C LYS A 230 -5.44 -8.97 -36.72
N LEU A 231 -4.23 -8.98 -36.15
CA LEU A 231 -3.37 -7.80 -36.09
C LEU A 231 -3.01 -7.30 -37.50
N SER A 232 -2.71 -8.22 -38.41
CA SER A 232 -2.40 -7.88 -39.82
C SER A 232 -3.61 -7.32 -40.57
N GLU A 233 -4.80 -7.91 -40.36
CA GLU A 233 -6.06 -7.43 -40.93
C GLU A 233 -6.41 -6.02 -40.45
N MET A 234 -6.24 -5.74 -39.16
CA MET A 234 -6.48 -4.42 -38.58
C MET A 234 -5.52 -3.33 -39.09
N SER A 235 -4.36 -3.73 -39.60
CA SER A 235 -3.30 -2.82 -40.08
C SER A 235 -3.35 -2.52 -41.58
N SER A 236 -4.22 -3.18 -42.33
CA SER A 236 -4.40 -3.05 -43.80
C SER A 236 -5.40 -1.94 -44.17
#